data_AF-A0A439P7B9-F1
#
_entry.id   AF-A0A439P7B9-F1
#
_cell.length_a   1.000
_cell.length_b   1.000
_cell.length_c   1.000
_cell.angle_alpha   90.00
_cell.angle_beta   90.00
_cell.angle_gamma   90.00
#
_symmetry.space_group_name_H-M   'P 1'
#
loop_
_entity.id
_entity.type
_entity.pdbx_description
1 polymer ?
#
loop_
_entity_poly.entity_id
_entity_poly.type
_entity_poly.pdbx_seq_one_letter_code
_entity_poly.pdbx_strand_id
1 'polypeptide(L)'
;MDEAADYLRWTRRGLIKVAKRHGLCMVRGREVTFTKADIVGIIEALRPKPSGILVGRLTTPAVRYALPGSRLYELAVKPKLERQARKEAQRERFAKAREEQRELAAESKRQEAAQKRAAKAAQQPSAPEPLDYTNRDSNYWTAARKRQLRAERNGGGE
;
A
#
# COMPACT_ATOMS: atom_id res chain seq x y z
N MET A 1 19.34 -43.03 12.44
CA MET A 1 18.77 -41.66 12.44
C MET A 1 17.31 -41.69 12.87
N ASP A 2 16.52 -42.58 12.27
CA ASP A 2 15.07 -42.67 12.49
C ASP A 2 14.73 -43.01 13.93
N GLU A 3 15.44 -43.99 14.49
CA GLU A 3 15.34 -44.38 15.91
C GLU A 3 15.51 -43.21 16.89
N ALA A 4 16.47 -42.32 16.62
CA ALA A 4 16.73 -41.15 17.47
C ALA A 4 15.62 -40.09 17.33
N ALA A 5 15.07 -39.94 16.12
CA ALA A 5 13.95 -39.04 15.87
C ALA A 5 12.67 -39.54 16.52
N ASP A 6 12.43 -40.85 16.47
CA ASP A 6 11.28 -41.50 17.12
C ASP A 6 11.39 -41.42 18.65
N TYR A 7 12.58 -41.66 19.21
CA TYR A 7 12.84 -41.54 20.64
C TYR A 7 12.55 -40.14 21.20
N LEU A 8 12.95 -39.10 20.46
CA LEU A 8 12.70 -37.69 20.84
C LEU A 8 11.31 -37.20 20.38
N ARG A 9 10.54 -38.02 19.65
CA ARG A 9 9.27 -37.66 19.00
C ARG A 9 9.38 -36.42 18.11
N TRP A 10 10.48 -36.32 17.38
CA TRP A 10 10.84 -35.15 16.59
C TRP A 10 10.89 -35.47 15.10
N THR A 11 10.74 -34.42 14.28
CA THR A 11 10.98 -34.58 12.83
C THR A 11 12.47 -34.78 12.57
N ARG A 12 12.81 -35.67 11.63
CA ARG A 12 14.19 -35.93 11.16
C ARG A 12 14.96 -34.63 10.89
N ARG A 13 14.31 -33.69 10.18
CA ARG A 13 14.90 -32.38 9.84
C ARG A 13 15.12 -31.48 11.06
N GLY A 14 14.20 -31.50 12.03
CA GLY A 14 14.32 -30.76 13.28
C GLY A 14 15.51 -31.26 14.11
N LEU A 15 15.63 -32.58 14.26
CA LEU A 15 16.73 -33.22 14.96
C LEU A 15 18.10 -32.85 14.36
N ILE A 16 18.26 -32.98 13.03
CA ILE A 16 19.52 -32.63 12.35
C ILE A 16 19.90 -31.17 12.59
N LYS A 17 18.93 -30.24 12.51
CA LYS A 17 19.22 -28.81 12.69
C LYS A 17 19.75 -28.51 14.09
N VAL A 18 19.12 -29.08 15.12
CA VAL A 18 19.53 -28.88 16.51
C VAL A 18 20.88 -29.55 16.76
N ALA A 19 21.03 -30.81 16.34
CA ALA A 19 22.27 -31.55 16.51
C ALA A 19 23.48 -30.87 15.86
N LYS A 20 23.35 -30.40 14.60
CA LYS A 20 24.42 -29.66 13.91
C LYS A 20 24.76 -28.34 14.59
N ARG A 21 23.77 -27.63 15.16
CA ARG A 21 24.00 -26.38 15.89
C ARG A 21 24.83 -26.59 17.15
N HIS A 22 24.63 -27.72 17.82
CA HIS A 22 25.29 -28.04 19.09
C HIS A 22 26.50 -28.96 18.94
N GLY A 23 26.81 -29.42 17.72
CA GLY A 23 27.91 -30.37 17.48
C GLY A 23 27.66 -31.78 18.03
N LEU A 24 26.40 -32.13 18.28
CA LEU A 24 25.97 -33.39 18.92
C LEU A 24 25.50 -34.40 17.88
N CYS A 25 26.31 -34.61 16.86
CA CYS A 25 26.11 -35.64 15.86
C CYS A 25 27.40 -35.98 15.13
N MET A 26 27.54 -37.23 14.72
CA MET A 26 28.60 -37.62 13.80
C MET A 26 28.10 -37.53 12.36
N VAL A 27 28.89 -36.88 11.50
CA VAL A 27 28.58 -36.73 10.08
C VAL A 27 29.61 -37.53 9.28
N ARG A 28 29.15 -38.55 8.54
CA ARG A 28 29.97 -39.32 7.62
C ARG A 28 29.43 -39.15 6.20
N GLY A 29 29.99 -38.20 5.48
CA GLY A 29 29.50 -37.81 4.15
C GLY A 29 28.08 -37.27 4.21
N ARG A 30 27.12 -38.00 3.63
CA ARG A 30 25.70 -37.63 3.62
C ARG A 30 24.90 -38.19 4.80
N GLU A 31 25.49 -39.11 5.57
CA GLU A 31 24.83 -39.79 6.67
C GLU A 31 25.10 -39.08 8.00
N VAL A 32 24.05 -39.00 8.83
CA VAL A 32 24.11 -38.44 10.18
C VAL A 32 23.75 -39.54 11.16
N THR A 33 24.70 -39.86 12.03
CA THR A 33 24.53 -40.86 13.09
C THR A 33 24.53 -40.18 14.45
N PHE A 34 23.83 -40.82 15.39
CA PHE A 34 23.67 -40.35 16.76
C PHE A 34 24.10 -41.46 17.69
N THR A 35 24.95 -41.13 18.64
CA THR A 35 25.21 -41.97 19.79
C THR A 35 24.18 -41.69 20.88
N LYS A 36 24.08 -42.58 21.88
CA LYS A 36 23.21 -42.35 23.04
C LYS A 36 23.62 -41.08 23.81
N ALA A 37 24.92 -40.79 23.87
CA ALA A 37 25.44 -39.58 24.51
C ALA A 37 24.99 -38.30 23.79
N ASP A 38 24.98 -38.32 22.45
CA ASP A 38 24.50 -37.19 21.65
C ASP A 38 23.02 -36.88 21.94
N ILE A 39 22.18 -37.91 22.05
CA ILE A 39 20.75 -37.75 22.36
C ILE A 39 20.56 -37.10 23.72
N VAL A 40 21.30 -37.56 24.74
CA VAL A 40 21.25 -36.97 26.09
C VAL A 40 21.74 -35.52 26.07
N GLY A 41 22.83 -35.24 25.36
CA GLY A 41 23.35 -33.89 25.20
C GLY A 41 22.35 -32.95 24.51
N ILE A 42 21.58 -33.45 23.53
CA ILE A 42 20.54 -32.66 22.86
C ILE A 42 19.43 -32.30 23.86
N ILE A 43 19.01 -33.26 24.70
CA ILE A 43 18.02 -33.02 25.76
C ILE A 43 18.54 -31.98 26.76
N GLU A 44 19.80 -32.07 27.16
CA GLU A 44 20.43 -31.12 28.09
C GLU A 44 20.59 -29.72 27.49
N ALA A 45 20.98 -29.62 26.21
CA ALA A 45 21.12 -28.34 25.51
C ALA A 45 19.79 -27.61 25.36
N LEU A 46 18.68 -28.36 25.27
CA LEU A 46 17.33 -27.82 25.20
C LEU A 46 16.70 -27.59 26.57
N ARG A 47 17.28 -28.17 27.62
CA ARG A 47 16.81 -27.92 28.98
C ARG A 47 16.95 -26.42 29.24
N PRO A 48 15.88 -25.71 29.60
CA PRO A 48 16.01 -24.32 30.00
C PRO A 48 16.98 -24.29 31.18
N LYS A 49 18.08 -23.53 31.04
CA LYS A 49 18.97 -23.29 32.18
C LYS A 49 18.10 -22.82 33.34
N PRO A 50 18.33 -23.29 34.58
CA PRO A 50 17.78 -22.61 35.74
C PRO A 50 18.46 -21.24 35.80
N SER A 51 17.93 -20.28 35.04
CA SER A 51 18.07 -18.89 35.41
C SER A 51 17.40 -18.82 36.77
N GLY A 52 18.20 -18.74 37.84
CA GLY A 52 17.66 -18.32 39.11
C GLY A 52 16.85 -17.07 38.83
N ILE A 53 15.56 -17.08 39.22
CA ILE A 53 14.66 -15.90 39.25
C ILE A 53 14.19 -15.55 37.81
N LEU A 54 12.94 -15.71 37.34
CA LEU A 54 11.60 -15.82 37.96
C LEU A 54 10.62 -16.57 37.05
N VAL A 55 9.75 -17.31 37.74
CA VAL A 55 8.30 -17.41 37.49
C VAL A 55 7.78 -16.31 36.57
N GLY A 56 7.20 -16.70 35.45
CA GLY A 56 6.15 -15.92 34.84
C GLY A 56 6.61 -14.64 34.15
N ARG A 57 6.34 -14.63 32.85
CA ARG A 57 6.21 -13.45 32.01
C ARG A 57 5.02 -12.57 32.45
N LEU A 58 4.98 -12.20 33.72
CA LEU A 58 4.13 -11.19 34.34
C LEU A 58 5.01 -9.97 34.65
N THR A 59 5.80 -9.52 33.68
CA THR A 59 6.15 -8.11 33.63
C THR A 59 4.86 -7.37 33.29
N THR A 60 4.01 -7.13 34.29
CA THR A 60 3.14 -5.97 34.22
C THR A 60 4.08 -4.80 33.96
N PRO A 61 3.95 -4.12 32.82
CA PRO A 61 4.82 -3.00 32.54
C PRO A 61 4.48 -1.93 33.57
N ALA A 62 5.30 -1.77 34.61
CA ALA A 62 5.26 -0.60 35.47
C ALA A 62 5.32 0.71 34.65
N VAL A 63 5.79 0.61 33.40
CA VAL A 63 5.78 1.66 32.38
C VAL A 63 4.38 2.10 31.93
N ARG A 64 3.33 1.26 32.04
CA ARG A 64 1.96 1.64 31.62
C ARG A 64 1.34 2.72 32.49
N TYR A 65 1.88 2.97 33.67
CA TYR A 65 1.40 4.00 34.60
C TYR A 65 2.49 5.01 34.97
N ALA A 66 3.52 5.18 34.12
CA ALA A 66 4.49 6.25 34.34
C ALA A 66 3.77 7.59 34.18
N LEU A 67 3.54 8.29 35.30
CA LEU A 67 2.89 9.59 35.30
C LEU A 67 3.76 10.60 34.52
N PRO A 68 3.15 11.48 33.70
CA PRO A 68 3.85 12.61 33.10
C PRO A 68 4.61 13.40 34.16
N GLY A 69 5.89 13.68 33.91
CA GLY A 69 6.79 14.35 34.88
C GLY A 69 7.60 13.42 35.78
N SER A 70 7.36 12.11 35.74
CA SER A 70 8.27 11.14 36.38
C SER A 70 9.52 10.92 35.50
N ARG A 71 10.69 10.74 36.14
CA ARG A 71 11.96 10.45 35.43
C ARG A 71 11.86 9.21 34.53
N LEU A 72 11.04 8.22 34.91
CA LEU A 72 10.78 7.02 34.10
C LEU A 72 9.95 7.33 32.85
N TYR A 73 8.97 8.23 32.95
CA TYR A 73 8.17 8.67 31.80
C TYR A 73 9.03 9.39 30.75
N GLU A 74 9.89 10.30 31.21
CA GLU A 74 10.79 11.06 30.31
C GLU A 74 11.77 10.16 29.57
N LEU A 75 12.34 9.16 30.24
CA LEU A 75 13.34 8.29 29.63
C LEU A 75 12.73 7.18 28.76
N ALA A 76 11.59 6.62 29.14
CA ALA A 76 11.04 5.43 28.48
C ALA A 76 9.86 5.69 27.55
N VAL A 77 9.00 6.67 27.88
CA VAL A 77 7.71 6.89 27.21
C VAL A 77 7.79 8.07 26.24
N LYS A 78 8.33 9.21 26.69
CA LYS A 78 8.46 10.44 25.89
C LYS A 78 9.16 10.24 24.53
N PRO A 79 10.34 9.58 24.41
CA PRO A 79 10.99 9.39 23.11
C PRO A 79 10.18 8.49 22.16
N LYS A 80 9.38 7.56 22.69
CA LYS A 80 8.52 6.70 21.86
C LYS A 80 7.34 7.48 21.30
N LEU A 81 6.71 8.31 22.13
CA LEU A 81 5.63 9.21 21.72
C LEU A 81 6.13 10.25 20.71
N GLU A 82 7.28 10.86 20.94
CA GLU A 82 7.88 11.80 19.97
C GLU A 82 8.18 11.11 18.63
N ARG A 83 8.67 9.87 18.66
CA ARG A 83 8.89 9.10 17.42
C ARG A 83 7.59 8.79 16.69
N GLN A 84 6.50 8.56 17.42
CA GLN A 84 5.16 8.36 16.82
C GLN A 84 4.64 9.67 16.22
N ALA A 85 4.70 10.77 16.97
CA ALA A 85 4.30 12.09 16.48
C ALA A 85 5.07 12.51 15.23
N ARG A 86 6.38 12.23 15.15
CA ARG A 86 7.18 12.46 13.93
C ARG A 86 6.68 11.65 12.73
N LYS A 87 6.31 10.39 12.95
CA LYS A 87 5.76 9.53 11.89
C LYS A 87 4.38 10.02 11.42
N GLU A 88 3.54 10.47 12.34
CA GLU A 88 2.23 11.03 12.04
C GLU A 88 2.35 12.34 11.27
N ALA A 89 3.17 13.27 11.73
CA ALA A 89 3.46 14.52 11.02
C ALA A 89 4.01 14.26 9.60
N GLN A 90 4.84 13.23 9.42
CA GLN A 90 5.33 12.85 8.10
C GLN A 90 4.20 12.32 7.21
N ARG A 91 3.28 11.51 7.75
CA ARG A 91 2.11 11.02 7.01
C ARG A 91 1.18 12.16 6.61
N GLU A 92 0.94 13.11 7.49
CA GLU A 92 0.14 14.30 7.21
C GLU A 92 0.76 15.16 6.11
N ARG A 93 2.08 15.36 6.12
CA ARG A 93 2.79 16.07 5.04
C ARG A 93 2.62 15.38 3.70
N PHE A 94 2.73 14.05 3.66
CA PHE A 94 2.50 13.30 2.42
C PHE A 94 1.05 13.32 1.97
N ALA A 95 0.09 13.31 2.91
CA ALA A 95 -1.33 13.44 2.60
C ALA A 95 -1.63 14.82 1.98
N LYS A 96 -1.15 15.91 2.60
CA LYS A 96 -1.31 17.27 2.09
C LYS A 96 -0.69 17.45 0.70
N ALA A 97 0.56 17.00 0.51
CA ALA A 97 1.20 17.07 -0.80
C ALA A 97 0.42 16.29 -1.89
N ARG A 98 -0.22 15.18 -1.52
CA ARG A 98 -1.06 14.41 -2.45
C ARG A 98 -2.37 15.12 -2.76
N GLU A 99 -2.96 15.82 -1.79
CA GLU A 99 -4.15 16.65 -1.99
C GLU A 99 -3.84 17.84 -2.89
N GLU A 100 -2.76 18.56 -2.63
CA GLU A 100 -2.27 19.67 -3.48
C GLU A 100 -2.06 19.21 -4.92
N GLN A 101 -1.43 18.04 -5.15
CA GLN A 101 -1.28 17.51 -6.50
C GLN A 101 -2.61 17.16 -7.18
N ARG A 102 -3.59 16.67 -6.41
CA ARG A 102 -4.94 16.40 -6.95
C ARG A 102 -5.67 17.69 -7.30
N GLU A 103 -5.52 18.73 -6.51
CA GLU A 103 -6.09 20.05 -6.77
C GLU A 103 -5.48 20.67 -8.02
N LEU A 104 -4.16 20.69 -8.15
CA LEU A 104 -3.47 21.18 -9.35
C LEU A 104 -3.90 20.41 -10.61
N ALA A 105 -4.05 19.08 -10.51
CA ALA A 105 -4.54 18.26 -11.63
C ALA A 105 -6.03 18.49 -11.94
N ALA A 106 -6.84 18.84 -10.94
CA ALA A 106 -8.24 19.20 -11.15
C ALA A 106 -8.36 20.59 -11.79
N GLU A 107 -7.52 21.54 -11.37
CA GLU A 107 -7.44 22.88 -11.93
C GLU A 107 -6.96 22.86 -13.38
N SER A 108 -5.92 22.08 -13.70
CA SER A 108 -5.46 21.93 -15.09
C SER A 108 -6.55 21.33 -15.98
N LYS A 109 -7.25 20.30 -15.51
CA LYS A 109 -8.41 19.74 -16.23
C LYS A 109 -9.54 20.75 -16.41
N ARG A 110 -9.81 21.60 -15.41
CA ARG A 110 -10.80 22.68 -15.52
C ARG A 110 -10.38 23.72 -16.56
N GLN A 111 -9.10 24.11 -16.58
CA GLN A 111 -8.55 25.03 -17.58
C GLN A 111 -8.60 24.44 -18.99
N GLU A 112 -8.18 23.20 -19.17
CA GLU A 112 -8.28 22.49 -20.45
C GLU A 112 -9.73 22.39 -20.93
N ALA A 113 -10.67 22.08 -20.04
CA ALA A 113 -12.09 22.03 -20.37
C ALA A 113 -12.64 23.41 -20.75
N ALA A 114 -12.22 24.48 -20.06
CA ALA A 114 -12.58 25.85 -20.38
C ALA A 114 -12.00 26.28 -21.74
N GLN A 115 -10.74 25.95 -22.02
CA GLN A 115 -10.11 26.20 -23.33
C GLN A 115 -10.82 25.43 -24.45
N LYS A 116 -11.18 24.17 -24.24
CA LYS A 116 -11.96 23.38 -25.22
C LYS A 116 -13.33 24.00 -25.46
N ARG A 117 -14.01 24.50 -24.42
CA ARG A 117 -15.29 25.21 -24.55
C ARG A 117 -15.11 26.53 -25.30
N ALA A 118 -14.09 27.31 -24.99
CA ALA A 118 -13.77 28.56 -25.68
C ALA A 118 -13.41 28.32 -27.15
N ALA A 119 -12.58 27.31 -27.45
CA ALA A 119 -12.23 26.92 -28.81
C ALA A 119 -13.46 26.46 -29.60
N LYS A 120 -14.36 25.67 -28.98
CA LYS A 120 -15.64 25.27 -29.58
C LYS A 120 -16.57 26.46 -29.81
N ALA A 121 -16.57 27.45 -28.92
CA ALA A 121 -17.33 28.69 -29.08
C ALA A 121 -16.75 29.61 -30.17
N ALA A 122 -15.42 29.70 -30.28
CA ALA A 122 -14.74 30.42 -31.34
C ALA A 122 -14.90 29.76 -32.72
N GLN A 123 -15.06 28.44 -32.75
CA GLN A 123 -15.45 27.68 -33.95
C GLN A 123 -16.96 27.72 -34.23
N GLN A 124 -17.75 28.54 -33.52
CA GLN A 124 -19.13 28.75 -33.96
C GLN A 124 -19.10 29.25 -35.40
N PRO A 125 -19.80 28.56 -36.32
CA PRO A 125 -19.85 28.99 -37.70
C PRO A 125 -20.42 30.41 -37.72
N SER A 126 -19.74 31.30 -38.45
CA SER A 126 -20.27 32.62 -38.78
C SER A 126 -21.74 32.48 -39.22
N ALA A 127 -22.57 33.44 -38.82
CA ALA A 127 -24.01 33.46 -39.07
C ALA A 127 -24.34 32.87 -40.46
N PRO A 128 -25.29 31.93 -40.56
CA PRO A 128 -25.52 31.22 -41.80
C PRO A 128 -25.86 32.23 -42.89
N GLU A 129 -25.14 32.18 -44.01
CA GLU A 129 -25.44 33.00 -45.17
C GLU A 129 -26.92 32.84 -45.53
N PRO A 130 -27.61 33.93 -45.93
CA PRO A 130 -29.00 33.86 -46.33
C PRO A 130 -29.16 32.85 -47.47
N LEU A 131 -30.24 32.07 -47.39
CA LEU A 131 -30.52 31.03 -48.36
C LEU A 131 -30.97 31.68 -49.68
N ASP A 132 -30.18 31.51 -50.75
CA ASP A 132 -30.63 31.83 -52.10
C ASP A 132 -31.54 30.70 -52.61
N TYR A 133 -32.85 30.98 -52.66
CA TYR A 133 -33.89 30.05 -53.10
C TYR A 133 -33.92 29.84 -54.62
N THR A 134 -33.21 30.68 -55.40
CA THR A 134 -33.25 30.65 -56.86
C THR A 134 -32.21 29.69 -57.46
N ASN A 135 -31.19 29.31 -56.69
CA ASN A 135 -30.12 28.44 -57.14
C ASN A 135 -30.59 26.98 -57.32
N ARG A 136 -30.40 26.44 -58.53
CA ARG A 136 -30.77 25.07 -58.93
C ARG A 136 -29.61 24.08 -58.94
N ASP A 137 -28.40 24.52 -58.60
CA ASP A 137 -27.21 23.68 -58.62
C ASP A 137 -27.30 22.59 -57.54
N SER A 138 -27.03 21.34 -57.92
CA SER A 138 -27.07 20.20 -56.98
C SER A 138 -26.03 20.34 -55.86
N ASN A 139 -24.86 20.89 -56.21
CA ASN A 139 -23.75 21.11 -55.28
C ASN A 139 -24.02 22.22 -54.26
N TYR A 140 -24.92 23.16 -54.58
CA TYR A 140 -25.32 24.24 -53.68
C TYR A 140 -26.21 23.70 -52.53
N TRP A 141 -27.05 22.70 -52.81
CA TRP A 141 -27.97 22.11 -51.83
C TRP A 141 -27.32 21.05 -50.93
N THR A 142 -26.35 21.49 -50.12
CA THR A 142 -25.70 20.64 -49.11
C THR A 142 -26.66 20.21 -47.99
N ALA A 143 -26.30 19.16 -47.25
CA ALA A 143 -27.09 18.69 -46.10
C ALA A 143 -27.31 19.78 -45.03
N ALA A 144 -26.37 20.71 -44.89
CA ALA A 144 -26.48 21.87 -44.00
C ALA A 144 -27.52 22.88 -44.50
N ARG A 145 -27.49 23.30 -45.78
CA ARG A 145 -28.49 24.22 -46.37
C ARG A 145 -29.91 23.62 -46.39
N LYS A 146 -30.05 22.32 -46.64
CA LYS A 146 -31.35 21.62 -46.51
C LYS A 146 -31.86 21.54 -45.08
N ARG A 147 -30.99 21.55 -44.06
CA ARG A 147 -31.39 21.66 -42.64
C ARG A 147 -31.83 23.10 -42.31
N GLN A 148 -31.14 24.10 -42.85
CA GLN A 148 -31.51 25.51 -42.71
C GLN A 148 -32.88 25.81 -43.35
N LEU A 149 -33.14 25.35 -44.57
CA LEU A 149 -34.45 25.47 -45.23
C LEU A 149 -35.59 24.86 -44.40
N ARG A 150 -35.33 23.71 -43.75
CA ARG A 150 -36.31 23.07 -42.86
C ARG A 150 -36.50 23.84 -41.55
N ALA A 151 -35.45 24.43 -41.01
CA ALA A 151 -35.51 25.25 -39.81
C ALA A 151 -36.30 26.55 -40.06
N GLU A 152 -36.06 27.23 -41.18
CA GLU A 152 -36.84 28.43 -41.59
C GLU A 152 -38.32 28.10 -41.80
N ARG A 153 -38.62 26.99 -42.48
CA ARG A 153 -40.01 26.56 -42.72
C ARG A 153 -40.75 26.20 -41.42
N ASN A 154 -40.05 25.69 -40.42
CA ASN A 154 -40.65 25.32 -39.13
C ASN A 154 -40.66 26.48 -38.12
N GLY A 155 -39.80 27.48 -38.28
CA GLY A 155 -39.68 28.64 -37.39
C GLY A 155 -40.45 29.89 -37.86
N GLY A 156 -40.89 29.96 -39.12
CA GLY A 156 -41.65 31.08 -39.68
C GLY A 156 -43.17 31.02 -39.46
N GLY A 157 -43.62 30.35 -38.40
CA GLY A 157 -45.03 30.17 -38.04
C GLY A 157 -45.32 30.69 -36.63
N GLU A 158 -45.01 31.96 -36.38
CA GLU A 158 -45.61 32.80 -35.33
C GLU A 158 -46.22 34.04 -35.98
#